data_AF-A0AAD6GDQ7-F1
#
_entry.id   AF-A0AAD6GDQ7-F1
#
_cell.length_a   1.000
_cell.length_b   1.000
_cell.length_c   1.000
_cell.angle_alpha   90.00
_cell.angle_beta   90.00
_cell.angle_gamma   90.00
#
_symmetry.space_group_name_H-M   'P 1'
#
loop_
_entity.id
_entity.type
_entity.pdbx_description
1 polymer ?
#
loop_
_entity_poly.entity_id
_entity_poly.type
_entity_poly.pdbx_seq_one_letter_code
_entity_poly.pdbx_strand_id
1 'polypeptide(L)'
;MDRNPPRRSLQRTNAPPNIPPTSSANPLMRFMVLGAQWVFFTGFSVAYLISPQICHRFVGYLEEEAVITYSKAIRDLDTGRLPRWESLRAPDMAVRYWEMPVDRRCMRSLLLYVRADEAKHCEVNHTLGNLDQNLDTNPFSVGVEQLRGGEVKAEP
;
A
#
# COMPACT_ATOMS: atom_id res chain seq x y z
N MET A 1 44.40 -12.56 -24.66
CA MET A 1 43.15 -13.35 -24.76
C MET A 1 42.91 -13.95 -23.39
N ASP A 2 42.19 -13.24 -22.55
CA ASP A 2 41.91 -13.64 -21.18
C ASP A 2 40.40 -13.73 -20.95
N ARG A 3 40.04 -14.67 -20.09
CA ARG A 3 38.81 -15.44 -20.07
C ARG A 3 37.67 -14.66 -19.43
N ASN A 4 36.53 -14.62 -20.12
CA ASN A 4 35.25 -14.19 -19.55
C ASN A 4 34.85 -15.15 -18.41
N PRO A 5 34.56 -14.69 -17.18
CA PRO A 5 34.11 -15.58 -16.12
C PRO A 5 32.70 -16.11 -16.39
N PRO A 6 32.36 -17.33 -15.93
CA PRO A 6 31.06 -17.94 -16.19
C PRO A 6 29.95 -17.13 -15.54
N ARG A 7 28.86 -16.87 -16.28
CA ARG A 7 27.64 -16.25 -15.75
C ARG A 7 27.15 -17.07 -14.55
N ARG A 8 27.27 -16.47 -13.37
CA ARG A 8 26.73 -16.97 -12.11
C ARG A 8 25.25 -17.28 -12.32
N SER A 9 24.91 -18.55 -12.30
CA SER A 9 23.53 -19.03 -12.18
C SER A 9 22.89 -18.29 -11.01
N LEU A 10 21.91 -17.43 -11.32
CA LEU A 10 21.16 -16.69 -10.31
C LEU A 10 20.59 -17.69 -9.32
N GLN A 11 21.18 -17.64 -8.13
CA GLN A 11 20.84 -18.45 -6.98
C GLN A 11 19.34 -18.34 -6.70
N ARG A 12 18.62 -19.44 -6.90
CA ARG A 12 17.29 -19.70 -6.33
C ARG A 12 17.38 -20.06 -4.84
N THR A 13 18.37 -19.54 -4.13
CA THR A 13 18.70 -19.95 -2.76
C THR A 13 19.13 -18.71 -1.99
N ASN A 14 18.17 -18.00 -1.37
CA ASN A 14 18.34 -17.13 -0.20
C ASN A 14 16.99 -16.45 0.10
N ALA A 15 15.94 -17.25 0.36
CA ALA A 15 14.83 -16.74 1.15
C ALA A 15 15.33 -16.63 2.60
N PRO A 16 15.11 -15.51 3.32
CA PRO A 16 15.55 -15.39 4.70
C PRO A 16 14.93 -16.50 5.57
N PRO A 17 15.66 -17.01 6.58
CA PRO A 17 15.36 -18.28 7.26
C PRO A 17 14.13 -18.29 8.18
N ASN A 18 13.17 -17.39 8.02
CA ASN A 18 11.94 -17.35 8.84
C ASN A 18 10.79 -16.61 8.16
N ILE A 19 10.57 -16.82 6.86
CA ILE A 19 9.26 -16.47 6.28
C ILE A 19 8.32 -17.61 6.68
N PRO A 20 7.40 -17.43 7.65
CA PRO A 20 6.31 -18.40 7.80
C PRO A 20 5.67 -18.54 6.43
N PRO A 21 5.33 -19.76 5.95
CA PRO A 21 4.78 -19.92 4.62
C PRO A 21 3.60 -18.96 4.50
N THR A 22 3.78 -17.90 3.71
CA THR A 22 2.65 -17.10 3.24
C THR A 22 1.74 -18.14 2.63
N SER A 23 0.52 -18.29 3.16
CA SER A 23 -0.41 -19.35 2.77
C SER A 23 -0.35 -19.51 1.26
N SER A 24 0.29 -20.58 0.78
CA SER A 24 0.63 -20.65 -0.64
C SER A 24 -0.69 -20.76 -1.38
N ALA A 25 -1.07 -19.70 -2.09
CA ALA A 25 -2.36 -19.65 -2.76
C ALA A 25 -2.51 -20.87 -3.66
N ASN A 26 -3.63 -21.59 -3.52
CA ASN A 26 -4.00 -22.71 -4.38
C ASN A 26 -3.97 -22.23 -5.85
N PRO A 27 -3.50 -23.04 -6.82
CA PRO A 27 -3.60 -22.75 -8.26
C PRO A 27 -4.91 -22.10 -8.69
N LEU A 28 -6.06 -22.58 -8.19
CA LEU A 28 -7.36 -22.00 -8.51
C LEU A 28 -7.47 -20.52 -8.10
N MET A 29 -7.07 -20.18 -6.86
CA MET A 29 -7.03 -18.79 -6.39
C MET A 29 -6.12 -17.94 -7.28
N ARG A 30 -4.95 -18.47 -7.67
CA ARG A 30 -4.03 -17.75 -8.56
C ARG A 30 -4.66 -17.46 -9.91
N PHE A 31 -5.36 -18.43 -10.51
CA PHE A 31 -6.08 -18.23 -11.77
C PHE A 31 -7.20 -17.19 -11.62
N MET A 32 -7.98 -17.23 -10.53
CA MET A 32 -9.02 -16.23 -10.27
C MET A 32 -8.44 -14.82 -10.17
N VAL A 33 -7.32 -14.64 -9.44
CA VAL A 33 -6.66 -13.34 -9.32
C VAL A 33 -6.18 -12.83 -10.67
N LEU A 34 -5.58 -13.69 -11.51
CA LEU A 34 -5.16 -13.31 -12.87
C LEU A 34 -6.35 -12.91 -13.75
N GLY A 35 -7.45 -13.65 -13.69
CA GLY A 35 -8.68 -13.33 -14.41
C GLY A 35 -9.29 -12.00 -13.95
N ALA A 36 -9.40 -11.79 -12.63
CA ALA A 36 -9.90 -10.56 -12.06
C ALA A 36 -9.01 -9.36 -12.42
N GLN A 37 -7.69 -9.52 -12.38
CA GLN A 37 -6.74 -8.48 -12.79
C GLN A 37 -6.93 -8.11 -14.27
N TRP A 38 -7.11 -9.09 -15.16
CA TRP A 38 -7.32 -8.81 -16.59
C TRP A 38 -8.61 -8.02 -16.86
N VAL A 39 -9.72 -8.43 -16.23
CA VAL A 39 -11.01 -7.75 -16.35
C VAL A 39 -10.93 -6.34 -15.75
N PHE A 40 -10.43 -6.22 -14.52
CA PHE A 40 -10.36 -4.95 -13.81
C PHE A 40 -9.41 -3.98 -14.52
N PHE A 41 -8.22 -4.41 -14.92
CA PHE A 41 -7.26 -3.56 -15.62
C PHE A 41 -7.85 -3.01 -16.93
N THR A 42 -8.43 -3.88 -17.76
CA THR A 42 -8.98 -3.47 -19.06
C THR A 42 -10.17 -2.53 -18.88
N GLY A 43 -11.14 -2.90 -18.02
CA GLY A 43 -12.33 -2.11 -17.78
C GLY A 43 -12.03 -0.77 -17.12
N PHE A 44 -11.19 -0.77 -16.09
CA PHE A 44 -10.80 0.44 -15.38
C PHE A 44 -9.95 1.37 -16.27
N SER A 45 -9.07 0.84 -17.13
CA SER A 45 -8.31 1.67 -18.09
C SER A 45 -9.23 2.41 -19.06
N VAL A 46 -10.23 1.71 -19.63
CA VAL A 46 -11.22 2.35 -20.52
C VAL A 46 -12.06 3.38 -19.75
N ALA A 47 -12.53 3.04 -18.55
CA ALA A 47 -13.27 3.97 -17.71
C ALA A 47 -12.46 5.24 -17.39
N TYR A 48 -11.16 5.10 -17.13
CA TYR A 48 -10.27 6.21 -16.82
C TYR A 48 -10.05 7.15 -18.00
N LEU A 49 -10.03 6.62 -19.24
CA LEU A 49 -10.00 7.45 -20.46
C LEU A 49 -11.30 8.22 -20.68
N ILE A 50 -12.44 7.70 -20.20
CA ILE A 50 -13.75 8.35 -20.33
C ILE A 50 -13.93 9.40 -19.23
N SER A 51 -13.66 9.05 -17.97
CA SER A 51 -13.83 9.93 -16.83
C SER A 51 -12.88 9.56 -15.68
N PRO A 52 -11.73 10.25 -15.57
CA PRO A 52 -10.81 10.05 -14.44
C PRO A 52 -11.44 10.47 -13.10
N GLN A 53 -12.34 11.46 -13.10
CA GLN A 53 -13.03 11.93 -11.89
C GLN A 53 -13.91 10.83 -11.27
N ILE A 54 -14.68 10.10 -12.10
CA ILE A 54 -15.49 8.97 -11.61
C ILE A 54 -14.60 7.85 -11.09
N CYS A 55 -13.50 7.53 -11.81
CA CYS A 55 -12.54 6.52 -11.36
C CYS A 55 -11.92 6.87 -10.01
N HIS A 56 -11.50 8.13 -9.80
CA HIS A 56 -10.97 8.58 -8.52
C HIS A 56 -12.02 8.54 -7.40
N ARG A 57 -13.27 8.92 -7.69
CA ARG A 57 -14.37 8.79 -6.73
C ARG A 57 -14.60 7.33 -6.33
N PHE A 58 -14.61 6.43 -7.31
CA PHE A 58 -14.78 5.01 -7.10
C PHE A 58 -13.68 4.42 -6.22
N VAL A 59 -12.41 4.72 -6.53
CA VAL A 59 -11.28 4.27 -5.70
C VAL A 59 -11.36 4.89 -4.30
N GLY A 60 -11.69 6.18 -4.18
CA GLY A 60 -11.88 6.83 -2.87
C GLY A 60 -12.82 6.04 -1.95
N TYR A 61 -13.98 5.61 -2.47
CA TYR A 61 -14.91 4.78 -1.71
C TYR A 61 -14.40 3.36 -1.40
N LEU A 62 -13.60 2.75 -2.29
CA LEU A 62 -12.94 1.49 -1.96
C LEU A 62 -11.97 1.64 -0.79
N GLU A 63 -11.22 2.75 -0.76
CA GLU A 63 -10.29 3.03 0.34
C GLU A 63 -11.01 3.39 1.64
N GLU A 64 -12.17 4.07 1.59
CA GLU A 64 -13.03 4.25 2.78
C GLU A 64 -13.40 2.89 3.41
N GLU A 65 -13.85 1.93 2.58
CA GLU A 65 -14.18 0.59 3.05
C GLU A 65 -12.94 -0.20 3.52
N ALA A 66 -11.76 0.04 2.91
CA ALA A 66 -10.50 -0.52 3.39
C ALA A 66 -10.14 0.00 4.79
N VAL A 67 -10.25 1.32 5.03
CA VAL A 67 -10.02 1.93 6.35
C VAL A 67 -10.97 1.36 7.42
N ILE A 68 -12.24 1.18 7.06
CA ILE A 68 -13.24 0.55 7.93
C ILE A 68 -12.84 -0.91 8.23
N THR A 69 -12.43 -1.66 7.21
CA THR A 69 -12.04 -3.06 7.32
C THR A 69 -10.83 -3.23 8.23
N TYR A 70 -9.77 -2.44 8.04
CA TYR A 70 -8.60 -2.50 8.92
C TYR A 70 -8.89 -2.03 10.34
N SER A 71 -9.79 -1.06 10.52
CA SER A 71 -10.27 -0.66 11.86
C SER A 71 -11.00 -1.80 12.57
N LYS A 72 -11.82 -2.57 11.84
CA LYS A 72 -12.48 -3.77 12.37
C LYS A 72 -11.44 -4.85 12.72
N ALA A 73 -10.47 -5.11 11.85
CA ALA A 73 -9.40 -6.09 12.10
C ALA A 73 -8.57 -5.74 13.35
N ILE A 74 -8.21 -4.47 13.54
CA ILE A 74 -7.52 -4.00 14.75
C ILE A 74 -8.39 -4.21 15.99
N ARG A 75 -9.68 -3.90 15.92
CA ARG A 75 -10.62 -4.13 17.03
C ARG A 75 -10.75 -5.62 17.36
N ASP A 76 -10.84 -6.47 16.35
CA ASP A 76 -10.90 -7.93 16.52
C ASP A 76 -9.62 -8.47 17.17
N LEU A 77 -8.46 -7.93 16.79
CA LEU A 77 -7.19 -8.25 17.43
C LEU A 77 -7.14 -7.79 18.88
N ASP A 78 -7.51 -6.54 19.16
CA ASP A 78 -7.49 -5.94 20.51
C ASP A 78 -8.47 -6.61 21.48
N THR A 79 -9.51 -7.28 20.95
CA THR A 79 -10.50 -8.02 21.73
C THR A 79 -10.22 -9.53 21.80
N GLY A 80 -9.06 -9.97 21.31
CA GLY A 80 -8.64 -11.37 21.36
C GLY A 80 -9.41 -12.31 20.44
N ARG A 81 -10.15 -11.79 19.44
CA ARG A 81 -10.87 -12.60 18.44
C ARG A 81 -9.93 -13.21 17.39
N LEU A 82 -8.68 -12.74 17.32
CA LEU A 82 -7.67 -13.19 16.36
C LEU A 82 -6.42 -13.72 17.08
N PRO A 83 -6.51 -14.80 17.88
CA PRO A 83 -5.43 -15.27 18.76
C PRO A 83 -4.17 -15.68 17.99
N ARG A 84 -4.33 -16.12 16.73
CA ARG A 84 -3.19 -16.46 15.86
C ARG A 84 -2.37 -15.24 15.44
N TRP A 85 -2.91 -14.03 15.55
CA TRP A 85 -2.28 -12.81 15.07
C TRP A 85 -1.60 -12.02 16.19
N GLU A 86 -1.97 -12.26 17.45
CA GLU A 86 -1.40 -11.58 18.62
C GLU A 86 0.12 -11.77 18.73
N SER A 87 0.60 -12.97 18.43
CA SER A 87 2.03 -13.32 18.47
C SER A 87 2.74 -13.17 17.12
N LEU A 88 2.04 -12.74 16.07
CA LEU A 88 2.65 -12.57 14.75
C LEU A 88 3.52 -11.31 14.70
N ARG A 89 4.77 -11.52 14.31
CA ARG A 89 5.70 -10.45 13.98
C ARG A 89 5.40 -9.91 12.58
N ALA A 90 5.58 -8.60 12.39
CA ALA A 90 5.49 -8.00 11.07
C ALA A 90 6.56 -8.59 10.12
N PRO A 91 6.23 -8.87 8.84
CA PRO A 91 7.21 -9.35 7.87
C PRO A 91 8.36 -8.37 7.68
N ASP A 92 9.58 -8.87 7.42
CA ASP A 92 10.76 -7.99 7.29
C ASP A 92 10.64 -6.98 6.12
N MET A 93 9.87 -7.31 5.08
CA MET A 93 9.55 -6.38 3.99
C MET A 93 8.79 -5.15 4.51
N ALA A 94 7.77 -5.36 5.32
CA ALA A 94 6.98 -4.31 5.95
C ALA A 94 7.83 -3.46 6.91
N VAL A 95 8.65 -4.13 7.73
CA VAL A 95 9.56 -3.46 8.67
C VAL A 95 10.50 -2.51 7.94
N ARG A 96 11.04 -2.93 6.78
CA ARG A 96 11.90 -2.06 5.97
C ARG A 96 11.13 -0.95 5.27
N TYR A 97 9.94 -1.22 4.74
CA TYR A 97 9.15 -0.24 3.99
C TYR A 97 8.64 0.91 4.87
N TRP A 98 8.06 0.61 6.04
CA TRP A 98 7.57 1.62 6.98
C TRP A 98 8.59 2.02 8.06
N GLU A 99 9.85 1.56 7.94
CA GLU A 99 10.91 1.80 8.93
C GLU A 99 10.47 1.51 10.38
N MET A 100 9.80 0.37 10.59
CA MET A 100 9.10 0.10 11.85
C MET A 100 10.07 0.03 13.04
N PRO A 101 9.81 0.78 14.14
CA PRO A 101 10.57 0.72 15.39
C PRO A 101 10.67 -0.69 15.94
N VAL A 102 11.82 -1.04 16.55
CA VAL A 102 12.10 -2.41 17.04
C VAL A 102 11.06 -2.91 18.05
N ASP A 103 10.57 -2.01 18.91
CA ASP A 103 9.56 -2.26 19.94
C ASP A 103 8.15 -2.48 19.36
N ARG A 104 7.90 -2.13 18.10
CA ARG A 104 6.56 -2.12 17.49
C ARG A 104 6.40 -3.06 16.31
N ARG A 105 7.30 -4.03 16.10
CA ARG A 105 7.28 -4.95 14.93
C ARG A 105 6.26 -6.09 15.05
N CYS A 106 5.01 -5.80 15.40
CA CYS A 106 3.94 -6.79 15.54
C CYS A 106 2.81 -6.58 14.50
N MET A 107 1.94 -7.59 14.36
CA MET A 107 0.80 -7.55 13.43
C MET A 107 -0.12 -6.36 13.70
N ARG A 108 -0.36 -6.01 14.97
CA ARG A 108 -1.18 -4.86 15.32
C ARG A 108 -0.63 -3.55 14.74
N SER A 109 0.66 -3.31 14.90
CA SER A 109 1.32 -2.13 14.33
C SER A 109 1.27 -2.15 12.81
N LEU A 110 1.49 -3.31 12.18
CA LEU A 110 1.36 -3.46 10.74
C LEU A 110 -0.03 -3.03 10.25
N LEU A 111 -1.10 -3.49 10.89
CA LEU A 111 -2.48 -3.08 10.54
C LEU A 111 -2.70 -1.58 10.72
N LEU A 112 -2.06 -0.95 11.72
CA LEU A 112 -2.14 0.49 11.92
C LEU A 112 -1.45 1.27 10.80
N TYR A 113 -0.27 0.81 10.34
CA TYR A 113 0.42 1.42 9.20
C TYR A 113 -0.38 1.28 7.92
N VAL A 114 -0.86 0.07 7.60
CA VAL A 114 -1.67 -0.17 6.41
C VAL A 114 -2.93 0.70 6.42
N ARG A 115 -3.65 0.76 7.56
CA ARG A 115 -4.83 1.62 7.67
C ARG A 115 -4.51 3.10 7.44
N ALA A 116 -3.36 3.57 7.92
CA ALA A 116 -2.94 4.96 7.73
C ALA A 116 -2.69 5.25 6.24
N ASP A 117 -2.08 4.31 5.52
CA ASP A 117 -1.88 4.42 4.06
C ASP A 117 -3.23 4.47 3.33
N GLU A 118 -4.18 3.58 3.67
CA GLU A 118 -5.51 3.61 3.02
C GLU A 118 -6.28 4.90 3.33
N ALA A 119 -6.15 5.44 4.54
CA ALA A 119 -6.75 6.73 4.86
C ALA A 119 -6.16 7.87 4.02
N LYS A 120 -4.84 7.81 3.75
CA LYS A 120 -4.20 8.77 2.85
C LYS A 120 -4.62 8.56 1.40
N HIS A 121 -4.72 7.33 0.93
CA HIS A 121 -5.23 7.01 -0.41
C HIS A 121 -6.68 7.49 -0.60
N CYS A 122 -7.53 7.29 0.40
CA CYS A 122 -8.90 7.79 0.46
C CYS A 122 -8.93 9.31 0.26
N GLU A 123 -8.20 10.06 1.08
CA GLU A 123 -8.12 11.53 0.99
C GLU A 123 -7.64 12.00 -0.38
N VAL A 124 -6.56 11.38 -0.88
CA VAL A 124 -5.97 11.75 -2.18
C VAL A 124 -6.97 11.50 -3.30
N ASN A 125 -7.59 10.33 -3.35
CA ASN A 125 -8.53 9.99 -4.42
C ASN A 125 -9.81 10.83 -4.37
N HIS A 126 -10.37 11.11 -3.19
CA HIS A 126 -11.53 12.01 -3.09
C HIS A 126 -11.18 13.43 -3.55
N THR A 127 -9.97 13.90 -3.25
CA THR A 127 -9.49 15.22 -3.69
C THR A 127 -9.31 15.24 -5.21
N LEU A 128 -8.61 14.26 -5.79
CA LEU A 128 -8.41 14.15 -7.24
C LEU A 128 -9.74 14.00 -7.99
N GLY A 129 -10.73 13.33 -7.40
CA GLY A 129 -12.08 13.21 -7.92
C GLY A 129 -12.91 14.51 -7.90
N ASN A 130 -12.42 15.57 -7.26
CA ASN A 130 -13.03 16.91 -7.26
C ASN A 130 -12.29 17.91 -8.17
N LEU A 131 -11.08 17.61 -8.64
CA LEU A 131 -10.29 18.52 -9.47
C LEU A 131 -10.82 18.62 -10.90
N ASP A 132 -10.72 19.81 -11.49
CA ASP A 132 -10.71 19.97 -12.94
C ASP A 132 -9.34 19.54 -13.48
N GLN A 133 -9.32 18.41 -14.18
CA GLN A 133 -8.09 17.80 -14.68
C GLN A 133 -7.32 18.67 -15.68
N ASN A 134 -7.95 19.68 -16.28
CA ASN A 134 -7.31 20.56 -17.26
C ASN A 134 -6.73 21.84 -16.66
N LEU A 135 -7.24 22.25 -15.49
CA LEU A 135 -6.96 23.56 -14.90
C LEU A 135 -6.25 23.46 -13.55
N ASP A 136 -6.63 22.47 -12.74
CA ASP A 136 -6.15 22.36 -11.38
C ASP A 136 -4.84 21.58 -11.32
N THR A 137 -3.91 22.09 -10.50
CA THR A 137 -2.66 21.37 -10.20
C THR A 137 -2.92 20.35 -9.08
N ASN A 138 -2.21 19.21 -9.12
CA ASN A 138 -2.25 18.25 -8.03
C ASN A 138 -1.79 18.89 -6.70
N PRO A 139 -2.64 19.02 -5.68
CA PRO A 139 -2.27 19.66 -4.41
C PRO A 139 -1.27 18.84 -3.60
N PHE A 140 -1.07 17.55 -3.91
CA PHE A 140 -0.13 16.68 -3.21
C PHE A 140 1.25 16.57 -3.87
N SER A 141 1.49 17.24 -5.01
CA SER A 141 2.81 17.24 -5.65
C SER A 141 3.78 18.22 -5.01
N VAL A 142 3.31 19.08 -4.11
CA VAL A 142 4.14 20.05 -3.38
C VAL A 142 4.94 19.29 -2.32
N GLY A 143 6.26 19.31 -2.41
CA GLY A 143 7.14 18.56 -1.52
C GLY A 143 7.06 19.07 -0.08
N VAL A 144 7.27 18.19 0.91
CA VAL A 144 7.32 18.55 2.34
C VAL A 144 8.34 19.68 2.63
N GLU A 145 9.37 19.80 1.81
CA GLU A 145 10.36 20.89 1.89
C GLU A 145 9.78 22.28 1.65
N GLN A 146 8.80 22.40 0.73
CA GLN A 146 8.13 23.67 0.42
C GLN A 146 7.19 24.12 1.55
N LEU A 147 6.69 23.17 2.36
CA LEU A 147 5.88 23.46 3.56
C LEU A 147 6.75 23.88 4.77
N ARG A 148 8.00 23.42 4.85
CA ARG A 148 8.97 23.85 5.88
C ARG A 148 9.65 25.17 5.56
N GLY A 149 9.76 25.55 4.29
CA GLY A 149 10.30 26.84 3.84
C GLY A 149 9.37 28.04 4.04
N GLY A 150 8.16 27.83 4.57
CA GLY A 150 7.14 28.84 4.84
C GLY A 150 7.15 29.40 6.27
N GLU A 151 8.27 29.35 6.99
CA GLU A 151 8.43 30.18 8.19
C GLU A 151 8.44 31.65 7.76
N VAL A 152 7.34 32.35 8.06
CA VAL A 152 7.20 33.79 7.91
C VAL A 152 8.36 34.44 8.65
N LYS A 153 9.29 35.02 7.89
CA LYS A 153 10.33 35.90 8.41
C LYS A 153 9.60 37.07 9.07
N ALA A 154 9.54 37.07 10.40
CA ALA A 154 9.20 38.28 11.15
C ALA A 154 10.28 39.31 10.83
N GLU A 155 9.95 40.27 9.96
CA GLU A 155 10.75 41.47 9.78
C GLU A 155 10.49 42.46 10.94
N PRO A 156 11.49 43.29 11.27
CA PRO A 156 11.76 43.76 12.63
C PRO A 156 10.73 44.71 13.25
#